data_AF-A0AAV1C3M9-F1
#
_entry.id   AF-A0AAV1C3M9-F1
#
_cell.length_a   1.000
_cell.length_b   1.000
_cell.length_c   1.000
_cell.angle_alpha   90.00
_cell.angle_beta   90.00
_cell.angle_gamma   90.00
#
_symmetry.space_group_name_H-M   'P 1'
#
loop_
_entity.id
_entity.type
_entity.pdbx_description
1 polymer ?
#
loop_
_entity_poly.entity_id
_entity_poly.type
_entity_poly.pdbx_seq_one_letter_code
_entity_poly.pdbx_strand_id
1 'polypeptide(L)'
;MIKSETSKLAGKVVDLFCASMFDVAKEFGVPHYLFLTCGASALGLMSHLQSLRDDHNLDVTDIKVSDDSTEIDVPAYFNPVPTKVLPSVLLDKGVSKVLLDQAKRFREAKGIIVNSFKELETQAIEALSKDSNIPPVYAIGPLLNLKGEKCSSNDSQKKRQEDDDQSIFKWIGSRQVTSMVEFLHEASSSPDANCSSMHSS
;
A
#
# COMPACT_ATOMS: atom_id res chain seq x y z
N MET A 1 10.20 -12.41 43.97
CA MET A 1 10.73 -12.67 42.61
C MET A 1 9.73 -12.16 41.61
N ILE A 2 9.99 -11.01 40.99
CA ILE A 2 9.18 -10.53 39.85
C ILE A 2 9.70 -11.30 38.64
N LYS A 3 8.87 -12.14 38.04
CA LYS A 3 9.16 -12.78 36.75
C LYS A 3 9.17 -11.66 35.71
N SER A 4 10.35 -11.33 35.19
CA SER A 4 10.44 -10.53 33.97
C SER A 4 9.88 -11.40 32.84
N GLU A 5 8.70 -11.04 32.34
CA GLU A 5 8.19 -11.63 31.11
C GLU A 5 9.02 -11.09 29.95
N THR A 6 9.95 -11.91 29.45
CA THR A 6 10.67 -11.59 28.21
C THR A 6 9.71 -11.81 27.04
N SER A 7 9.03 -10.75 26.60
CA SER A 7 8.23 -10.77 25.37
C SER A 7 9.12 -11.11 24.19
N LYS A 8 8.85 -12.23 23.51
CA LYS A 8 9.57 -12.61 22.27
C LYS A 8 8.95 -11.87 21.09
N LEU A 9 9.77 -11.17 20.31
CA LEU A 9 9.33 -10.52 19.08
C LEU A 9 8.87 -11.58 18.06
N ALA A 10 7.59 -11.58 17.72
CA ALA A 10 6.99 -12.55 16.81
C ALA A 10 7.25 -12.23 15.32
N GLY A 11 7.45 -10.95 15.00
CA GLY A 11 7.80 -10.49 13.66
C GLY A 11 7.71 -8.98 13.53
N LYS A 12 8.18 -8.46 12.39
CA LYS A 12 8.06 -7.04 12.02
C LYS A 12 7.16 -6.90 10.80
N VAL A 13 6.25 -5.93 10.84
CA VAL A 13 5.46 -5.51 9.68
C VAL A 13 6.04 -4.19 9.20
N VAL A 14 6.37 -4.09 7.92
CA VAL A 14 6.97 -2.88 7.33
C VAL A 14 6.19 -2.44 6.10
N ASP A 15 6.15 -1.14 5.87
CA ASP A 15 5.53 -0.55 4.69
C ASP A 15 6.32 -0.88 3.41
N LEU A 16 5.65 -0.80 2.24
CA LEU A 16 6.22 -1.08 0.93
C LEU A 16 7.49 -0.29 0.60
N PHE A 17 7.64 0.94 1.11
CA PHE A 17 8.83 1.75 0.89
C PHE A 17 10.00 1.37 1.84
N CYS A 18 9.73 0.59 2.87
CA CYS A 18 10.67 0.27 3.95
C CYS A 18 11.28 -1.14 3.82
N ALA A 19 11.32 -1.73 2.62
CA ALA A 19 11.89 -3.06 2.42
C ALA A 19 13.40 -3.14 2.79
N SER A 20 14.11 -2.01 2.89
CA SER A 20 15.48 -1.96 3.45
C SER A 20 15.57 -2.49 4.88
N MET A 21 14.48 -2.43 5.65
CA MET A 21 14.41 -2.98 7.00
C MET A 21 14.44 -4.52 7.03
N PHE A 22 14.27 -5.18 5.88
CA PHE A 22 14.39 -6.64 5.77
C PHE A 22 15.80 -7.12 6.12
N ASP A 23 16.85 -6.37 5.74
CA ASP A 23 18.24 -6.74 6.03
C ASP A 23 18.49 -6.77 7.54
N VAL A 24 17.98 -5.74 8.23
CA VAL A 24 18.02 -5.65 9.69
C VAL A 24 17.22 -6.80 10.30
N ALA A 25 15.99 -7.07 9.83
CA ALA A 25 15.18 -8.17 10.36
C ALA A 25 15.88 -9.53 10.20
N LYS A 26 16.56 -9.75 9.07
CA LYS A 26 17.37 -10.96 8.81
C LYS A 26 18.55 -11.08 9.78
N GLU A 27 19.28 -10.00 10.04
CA GLU A 27 20.41 -9.98 10.99
C GLU A 27 19.99 -10.41 12.40
N PHE A 28 18.81 -9.97 12.84
CA PHE A 28 18.26 -10.33 14.15
C PHE A 28 17.49 -11.68 14.14
N GLY A 29 17.41 -12.38 13.02
CA GLY A 29 16.67 -13.64 12.89
C GLY A 29 15.15 -13.50 13.09
N VAL A 30 14.60 -12.31 12.83
CA VAL A 30 13.20 -11.98 13.08
C VAL A 30 12.37 -12.14 11.79
N PRO A 31 11.22 -12.85 11.83
CA PRO A 31 10.31 -12.89 10.69
C PRO A 31 9.83 -11.49 10.29
N HIS A 32 9.79 -11.18 9.00
CA HIS A 32 9.30 -9.90 8.51
C HIS A 32 8.20 -10.09 7.48
N TYR A 33 7.24 -9.18 7.52
CA TYR A 33 6.04 -9.13 6.71
C TYR A 33 5.96 -7.77 6.03
N LEU A 34 5.47 -7.77 4.81
CA LEU A 34 5.23 -6.54 4.06
C LEU A 34 3.78 -6.12 4.25
N PHE A 35 3.52 -4.84 4.49
CA PHE A 35 2.18 -4.26 4.46
C PHE A 35 2.08 -3.31 3.27
N LEU A 36 1.19 -3.61 2.33
CA LEU A 36 0.86 -2.70 1.25
C LEU A 36 -0.33 -1.84 1.65
N THR A 37 -0.11 -0.54 1.59
CA THR A 37 -1.13 0.51 1.68
C THR A 37 -1.94 0.62 0.39
N CYS A 38 -1.51 -0.02 -0.71
CA CYS A 38 -2.25 -0.16 -1.96
C CYS A 38 -2.87 -1.56 -2.10
N GLY A 39 -3.74 -1.72 -3.11
CA GLY A 39 -4.44 -2.98 -3.40
C GLY A 39 -3.53 -4.10 -3.93
N ALA A 40 -4.06 -5.32 -3.95
CA ALA A 40 -3.40 -6.50 -4.50
C ALA A 40 -3.07 -6.36 -6.00
N SER A 41 -3.90 -5.65 -6.76
CA SER A 41 -3.68 -5.42 -8.20
C SER A 41 -2.39 -4.62 -8.43
N ALA A 42 -2.08 -3.65 -7.56
CA ALA A 42 -0.84 -2.88 -7.63
C ALA A 42 0.40 -3.76 -7.36
N LEU A 43 0.32 -4.68 -6.40
CA LEU A 43 1.38 -5.68 -6.18
C LEU A 43 1.58 -6.55 -7.42
N GLY A 44 0.49 -7.00 -8.04
CA GLY A 44 0.52 -7.78 -9.27
C GLY A 44 1.16 -7.02 -10.43
N LEU A 45 0.82 -5.75 -10.61
CA LEU A 45 1.44 -4.89 -11.62
C LEU A 45 2.94 -4.73 -11.37
N MET A 46 3.35 -4.36 -10.16
CA MET A 46 4.78 -4.18 -9.82
C MET A 46 5.57 -5.46 -10.01
N SER A 47 5.02 -6.60 -9.60
CA SER A 47 5.67 -7.91 -9.73
C SER A 47 5.83 -8.31 -11.20
N HIS A 48 4.81 -8.07 -12.02
CA HIS A 48 4.84 -8.37 -13.44
C HIS A 48 5.82 -7.45 -14.21
N LEU A 49 5.80 -6.15 -13.96
CA LEU A 49 6.75 -5.23 -14.58
C LEU A 49 8.20 -5.57 -14.17
N GLN A 50 8.40 -5.99 -12.92
CA GLN A 50 9.72 -6.43 -12.47
C GLN A 50 10.15 -7.74 -13.16
N SER A 51 9.25 -8.69 -13.41
CA SER A 51 9.59 -9.91 -14.17
C SER A 51 9.88 -9.61 -15.64
N LEU A 52 9.12 -8.70 -16.28
CA LEU A 52 9.42 -8.25 -17.64
C LEU A 52 10.83 -7.66 -17.76
N ARG A 53 11.23 -6.85 -16.77
CA ARG A 53 12.56 -6.27 -16.71
C ARG A 53 13.64 -7.33 -16.52
N ASP A 54 13.46 -8.23 -15.55
CA ASP A 54 14.50 -9.18 -15.14
C ASP A 54 14.63 -10.37 -16.12
N ASP A 55 13.51 -10.88 -16.67
CA ASP A 55 13.47 -12.10 -17.48
C ASP A 55 13.48 -11.82 -18.98
N HIS A 56 12.92 -10.68 -19.41
CA HIS A 56 12.77 -10.31 -20.82
C HIS A 56 13.58 -9.08 -21.22
N ASN A 57 14.30 -8.44 -20.28
CA ASN A 57 15.05 -7.20 -20.51
C ASN A 57 14.18 -6.10 -21.14
N LEU A 58 12.90 -6.07 -20.77
CA LEU A 58 11.90 -5.09 -21.21
C LEU A 58 11.63 -4.11 -20.06
N ASP A 59 12.07 -2.86 -20.22
CA ASP A 59 11.78 -1.80 -19.28
C ASP A 59 10.53 -1.03 -19.72
N VAL A 60 9.57 -0.87 -18.80
CA VAL A 60 8.32 -0.14 -19.05
C VAL A 60 8.56 1.32 -19.45
N THR A 61 9.69 1.91 -19.03
CA THR A 61 10.08 3.28 -19.39
C THR A 61 10.60 3.40 -20.82
N ASP A 62 11.00 2.28 -21.43
CA ASP A 62 11.39 2.22 -22.85
C ASP A 62 10.18 1.91 -23.76
N ILE A 63 9.07 1.44 -23.18
CA ILE A 63 7.80 1.32 -23.89
C ILE A 63 7.33 2.74 -24.20
N LYS A 64 7.43 3.13 -25.47
CA LYS A 64 6.98 4.44 -25.91
C LYS A 64 5.49 4.56 -25.63
N VAL A 65 5.12 5.36 -24.63
CA VAL A 65 3.74 5.77 -24.32
C VAL A 65 3.10 6.56 -25.48
N SER A 66 3.78 6.70 -26.61
CA SER A 66 3.36 7.49 -27.77
C SER A 66 2.32 6.82 -28.67
N ASP A 67 2.03 5.52 -28.49
CA ASP A 67 1.02 4.83 -29.29
C ASP A 67 -0.21 4.53 -28.42
N ASP A 68 -1.34 5.14 -28.76
CA ASP A 68 -2.63 5.05 -28.06
C ASP A 68 -3.16 3.62 -27.92
N SER A 69 -2.56 2.67 -28.64
CA SER A 69 -2.93 1.26 -28.69
C SER A 69 -2.06 0.31 -27.85
N THR A 70 -1.01 0.81 -27.18
CA THR A 70 -0.10 -0.09 -26.45
C THR A 70 -0.67 -0.49 -25.09
N GLU A 71 -0.88 -1.79 -24.91
CA GLU A 71 -1.40 -2.41 -23.69
C GLU A 71 -0.44 -3.48 -23.15
N ILE A 72 -0.45 -3.68 -21.83
CA ILE A 72 0.35 -4.68 -21.13
C ILE A 72 -0.60 -5.73 -20.55
N ASP A 73 -0.39 -7.00 -20.88
CA ASP A 73 -1.16 -8.09 -20.31
C ASP A 73 -0.61 -8.47 -18.93
N VAL A 74 -1.28 -7.99 -17.88
CA VAL A 74 -0.87 -8.19 -16.49
C VAL A 74 -1.76 -9.27 -15.87
N PRO A 75 -1.22 -10.42 -15.42
CA PRO A 75 -2.03 -11.54 -14.90
C PRO A 75 -2.99 -11.18 -13.76
N ALA A 76 -2.64 -10.16 -12.96
CA ALA A 76 -3.46 -9.68 -11.85
C ALA A 76 -4.68 -8.83 -12.27
N TYR A 77 -4.81 -8.49 -13.56
CA TYR A 77 -5.90 -7.68 -14.10
C TYR A 77 -6.79 -8.54 -15.01
N PHE A 78 -8.08 -8.20 -15.08
CA PHE A 78 -9.01 -8.88 -15.99
C PHE A 78 -8.82 -8.50 -17.46
N ASN A 79 -8.40 -7.25 -17.69
CA ASN A 79 -8.17 -6.70 -19.02
C ASN A 79 -6.72 -6.24 -19.11
N PRO A 80 -6.13 -6.24 -20.33
CA PRO A 80 -4.86 -5.58 -20.58
C PRO A 80 -4.86 -4.14 -20.06
N VAL A 81 -3.73 -3.71 -19.52
CA VAL A 81 -3.55 -2.39 -18.92
C VAL A 81 -2.97 -1.45 -19.98
N PRO A 82 -3.70 -0.40 -20.41
CA PRO A 82 -3.16 0.60 -21.31
C PRO A 82 -1.96 1.30 -20.69
N THR A 83 -0.87 1.47 -21.43
CA THR A 83 0.35 2.11 -20.90
C THR A 83 0.13 3.54 -20.40
N LYS A 84 -0.84 4.26 -20.99
CA LYS A 84 -1.24 5.62 -20.61
C LYS A 84 -1.86 5.75 -19.21
N VAL A 85 -2.39 4.65 -18.65
CA VAL A 85 -2.99 4.66 -17.30
C VAL A 85 -2.01 4.20 -16.23
N LEU A 86 -0.79 3.85 -16.60
CA LEU A 86 0.24 3.52 -15.63
C LEU A 86 0.56 4.74 -14.77
N PRO A 87 0.73 4.56 -13.45
CA PRO A 87 1.22 5.61 -12.57
C PRO A 87 2.49 6.25 -13.15
N SER A 88 2.54 7.58 -13.16
CA SER A 88 3.67 8.35 -13.70
C SER A 88 5.01 7.97 -13.06
N VAL A 89 5.00 7.56 -11.79
CA VAL A 89 6.15 7.05 -11.05
C VAL A 89 6.78 5.80 -11.66
N LEU A 90 6.02 4.99 -12.42
CA LEU A 90 6.54 3.83 -13.15
C LEU A 90 7.15 4.22 -14.50
N LEU A 91 6.86 5.40 -15.02
CA LEU A 91 7.38 5.91 -16.29
C LEU A 91 8.68 6.73 -16.11
N ASP A 92 8.97 7.20 -14.90
CA ASP A 92 10.24 7.85 -14.56
C ASP A 92 11.34 6.81 -14.32
N LYS A 93 12.45 6.87 -15.10
CA LYS A 93 13.55 5.89 -15.04
C LYS A 93 14.23 5.79 -13.67
N GLY A 94 14.27 6.89 -12.91
CA GLY A 94 14.89 6.88 -11.58
C GLY A 94 13.98 6.20 -10.57
N VAL A 95 12.73 6.65 -10.49
CA VAL A 95 11.74 6.16 -9.52
C VAL A 95 11.29 4.74 -9.85
N SER A 96 11.07 4.42 -11.13
CA SER A 96 10.67 3.08 -11.57
C SER A 96 11.70 2.03 -11.17
N LYS A 97 13.00 2.34 -11.35
CA LYS A 97 14.09 1.47 -10.93
C LYS A 97 13.99 1.14 -9.45
N VAL A 98 13.85 2.16 -8.59
CA VAL A 98 13.73 1.97 -7.14
C VAL A 98 12.49 1.14 -6.79
N LEU A 99 11.33 1.44 -7.37
CA LEU A 99 10.09 0.70 -7.11
C LEU A 99 10.18 -0.77 -7.51
N LEU A 100 10.72 -1.06 -8.70
CA LEU A 100 10.88 -2.42 -9.20
C LEU A 100 11.97 -3.19 -8.44
N ASP A 101 13.02 -2.51 -7.97
CA ASP A 101 14.03 -3.11 -7.09
C ASP A 101 13.41 -3.48 -5.73
N GLN A 102 12.51 -2.65 -5.18
CA GLN A 102 11.74 -3.00 -3.99
C GLN A 102 10.78 -4.16 -4.26
N ALA A 103 10.10 -4.16 -5.41
CA ALA A 103 9.22 -5.27 -5.82
C ALA A 103 9.95 -6.61 -5.86
N LYS A 104 11.21 -6.61 -6.29
CA LYS A 104 12.07 -7.81 -6.23
C LYS A 104 12.25 -8.33 -4.81
N ARG A 105 12.47 -7.42 -3.86
CA ARG A 105 12.69 -7.74 -2.44
C ARG A 105 11.43 -8.19 -1.71
N PHE A 106 10.24 -7.88 -2.20
CA PHE A 106 8.99 -8.32 -1.58
C PHE A 106 8.91 -9.85 -1.44
N ARG A 107 9.62 -10.58 -2.31
CA ARG A 107 9.77 -12.04 -2.27
C ARG A 107 10.53 -12.58 -1.06
N GLU A 108 11.27 -11.72 -0.38
CA GLU A 108 12.03 -12.07 0.83
C GLU A 108 11.13 -12.11 2.08
N ALA A 109 9.97 -11.46 2.02
CA ALA A 109 9.04 -11.43 3.14
C ALA A 109 8.44 -12.81 3.43
N LYS A 110 8.14 -13.07 4.70
CA LYS A 110 7.44 -14.29 5.12
C LYS A 110 5.98 -14.30 4.63
N GLY A 111 5.42 -13.13 4.38
CA GLY A 111 4.07 -12.94 3.88
C GLY A 111 3.80 -11.48 3.58
N ILE A 112 2.82 -11.24 2.73
CA ILE A 112 2.43 -9.91 2.29
C ILE A 112 0.99 -9.66 2.77
N ILE A 113 0.78 -8.54 3.43
CA ILE A 113 -0.51 -8.11 3.94
C ILE A 113 -0.99 -6.96 3.05
N VAL A 114 -2.22 -7.06 2.55
CA VAL A 114 -2.83 -6.03 1.70
C VAL A 114 -4.09 -5.51 2.36
N ASN A 115 -4.27 -4.19 2.36
CA ASN A 115 -5.50 -3.56 2.82
C ASN A 115 -6.61 -3.65 1.76
N SER A 116 -7.05 -4.88 1.49
CA SER A 116 -8.09 -5.21 0.52
C SER A 116 -8.79 -6.50 0.93
N PHE A 117 -9.80 -6.94 0.16
CA PHE A 117 -10.53 -8.19 0.39
C PHE A 117 -10.76 -8.95 -0.91
N LYS A 118 -10.99 -10.27 -0.80
CA LYS A 118 -10.98 -11.18 -1.96
C LYS A 118 -12.01 -10.81 -3.01
N GLU A 119 -13.22 -10.46 -2.60
CA GLU A 119 -14.34 -10.16 -3.48
C GLU A 119 -14.12 -8.87 -4.28
N LEU A 120 -13.28 -7.95 -3.79
CA LEU A 120 -12.91 -6.73 -4.51
C LEU A 120 -11.84 -6.98 -5.58
N GLU A 121 -10.83 -7.79 -5.25
CA GLU A 121 -9.64 -7.99 -6.09
C GLU A 121 -9.39 -9.47 -6.38
N THR A 122 -10.44 -10.20 -6.78
CA THR A 122 -10.38 -11.66 -6.93
C THR A 122 -9.30 -12.10 -7.92
N GLN A 123 -9.25 -11.47 -9.11
CA GLN A 123 -8.25 -11.78 -10.13
C GLN A 123 -6.83 -11.58 -9.62
N ALA A 124 -6.56 -10.46 -8.96
CA ALA A 124 -5.23 -10.15 -8.46
C ALA A 124 -4.79 -11.14 -7.37
N ILE A 125 -5.65 -11.40 -6.39
CA ILE A 125 -5.34 -12.33 -5.29
C ILE A 125 -5.12 -13.75 -5.82
N GLU A 126 -5.95 -14.22 -6.76
CA GLU A 126 -5.79 -15.53 -7.36
C GLU A 126 -4.53 -15.64 -8.22
N ALA A 127 -4.23 -14.64 -9.05
CA ALA A 127 -3.00 -14.60 -9.84
C ALA A 127 -1.75 -14.63 -8.97
N LEU A 128 -1.71 -13.79 -7.92
CA LEU A 128 -0.60 -13.75 -6.96
C LEU A 128 -0.44 -15.07 -6.20
N SER A 129 -1.54 -15.75 -5.86
CA SER A 129 -1.50 -17.05 -5.17
C SER A 129 -0.95 -18.19 -6.02
N LYS A 130 -1.02 -18.07 -7.36
CA LYS A 130 -0.54 -19.07 -8.32
C LYS A 130 0.95 -18.92 -8.62
N ASP A 131 1.53 -17.74 -8.39
CA ASP A 131 2.95 -17.49 -8.58
C ASP A 131 3.75 -17.97 -7.35
N SER A 132 4.53 -19.05 -7.53
CA SER A 132 5.34 -19.63 -6.47
C SER A 132 6.47 -18.72 -5.98
N ASN A 133 6.81 -17.66 -6.72
CA ASN A 133 7.82 -16.70 -6.32
C ASN A 133 7.27 -15.61 -5.40
N ILE A 134 5.94 -15.51 -5.27
CA ILE A 134 5.28 -14.53 -4.43
C ILE A 134 4.93 -15.18 -3.07
N PRO A 135 5.31 -14.57 -1.93
CA PRO A 135 4.92 -15.06 -0.62
C PRO A 135 3.40 -15.06 -0.42
N PRO A 136 2.86 -15.79 0.58
CA PRO A 136 1.44 -15.77 0.87
C PRO A 136 0.88 -14.35 1.04
N VAL A 137 -0.19 -14.04 0.30
CA VAL A 137 -0.87 -12.74 0.33
C VAL A 137 -2.11 -12.81 1.22
N TYR A 138 -2.17 -11.94 2.22
CA TYR A 138 -3.24 -11.85 3.21
C TYR A 138 -4.04 -10.56 2.99
N ALA A 139 -5.22 -10.69 2.40
CA ALA A 139 -6.18 -9.61 2.23
C ALA A 139 -6.99 -9.44 3.51
N ILE A 140 -6.70 -8.39 4.29
CA ILE A 140 -7.27 -8.16 5.65
C ILE A 140 -8.14 -6.90 5.75
N GLY A 141 -8.42 -6.27 4.61
CA GLY A 141 -9.15 -5.02 4.52
C GLY A 141 -10.68 -5.19 4.48
N PRO A 142 -11.40 -4.07 4.45
CA PRO A 142 -10.88 -2.71 4.55
C PRO A 142 -10.53 -2.34 6.01
N LEU A 143 -9.27 -1.98 6.25
CA LEU A 143 -8.81 -1.39 7.50
C LEU A 143 -9.11 0.10 7.46
N LEU A 144 -10.09 0.52 8.26
CA LEU A 144 -10.60 1.89 8.33
C LEU A 144 -10.38 2.45 9.73
N ASN A 145 -9.95 3.71 9.82
CA ASN A 145 -9.90 4.43 11.11
C ASN A 145 -11.27 5.04 11.44
N LEU A 146 -12.21 4.19 11.89
CA LEU A 146 -13.59 4.60 12.17
C LEU A 146 -13.74 5.48 13.42
N LYS A 147 -12.77 5.42 14.34
CA LYS A 147 -12.81 6.18 15.59
C LYS A 147 -12.27 7.60 15.43
N GLY A 148 -11.58 7.90 14.32
CA GLY A 148 -10.99 9.20 14.10
C GLY A 148 -10.11 9.64 15.26
N GLU A 149 -9.33 8.74 15.86
CA GLU A 149 -8.36 9.12 16.89
C GLU A 149 -7.32 10.02 16.23
N LYS A 150 -7.49 11.34 16.41
CA LYS A 150 -6.70 12.39 15.78
C LYS A 150 -5.43 12.62 16.58
N CYS A 151 -4.28 12.59 15.91
CA CYS A 151 -2.96 12.93 16.46
C CYS A 151 -2.79 14.45 16.64
N SER A 152 -3.81 15.18 17.12
CA SER A 152 -3.67 16.60 17.44
C SER A 152 -3.30 16.74 18.91
N SER A 153 -2.04 17.09 19.17
CA SER A 153 -1.50 17.35 20.51
C SER A 153 -2.01 18.66 21.13
N ASN A 154 -2.71 19.51 20.36
CA ASN A 154 -3.25 20.79 20.82
C ASN A 154 -4.79 20.80 20.88
N ASP A 155 -5.34 21.11 22.06
CA ASP A 155 -6.79 21.23 22.31
C ASP A 155 -7.50 22.22 21.38
N SER A 156 -6.79 23.27 20.94
CA SER A 156 -7.32 24.28 20.03
C SER A 156 -7.49 23.79 18.58
N GLN A 157 -6.63 22.88 18.12
CA GLN A 157 -6.76 22.24 16.80
C GLN A 157 -7.84 21.17 16.82
N LYS A 158 -7.93 20.41 17.92
CA LYS A 158 -8.98 19.41 18.11
C LYS A 158 -10.37 20.03 18.06
N LYS A 159 -10.56 21.17 18.75
CA LYS A 159 -11.84 21.89 18.79
C LYS A 159 -12.24 22.49 17.43
N ARG A 160 -11.30 23.09 16.70
CA ARG A 160 -11.55 23.58 15.32
C ARG A 160 -11.99 22.46 14.39
N GLN A 161 -11.31 21.32 14.48
CA GLN A 161 -11.65 20.16 13.64
C GLN A 161 -13.00 19.53 14.03
N GLU A 162 -13.35 19.49 15.31
CA GLU A 162 -14.68 19.04 15.77
C GLU A 162 -15.80 19.96 15.31
N ASP A 163 -15.58 21.28 15.34
CA ASP A 163 -16.52 22.28 14.82
C ASP A 163 -16.71 22.14 13.30
N ASP A 164 -15.62 21.92 12.56
CA ASP A 164 -15.65 21.70 11.11
C ASP A 164 -16.41 20.41 10.76
N ASP A 165 -16.11 19.29 11.44
CA ASP A 165 -16.79 18.00 11.23
C ASP A 165 -18.31 18.14 11.49
N GLN A 166 -18.71 18.79 12.58
CA GLN A 166 -20.13 19.03 12.88
C GLN A 166 -20.81 19.90 11.83
N SER A 167 -20.11 20.92 11.31
CA SER A 167 -20.65 21.77 10.24
C SER A 167 -20.89 20.99 8.95
N ILE A 168 -19.98 20.07 8.60
CA ILE A 168 -20.07 19.20 7.44
C ILE A 168 -21.23 18.22 7.61
N PHE A 169 -21.33 17.52 8.75
CA PHE A 169 -22.44 16.59 9.00
C PHE A 169 -23.80 17.28 9.00
N LYS A 170 -23.89 18.51 9.54
CA LYS A 170 -25.11 19.31 9.50
C LYS A 170 -25.47 19.73 8.07
N TRP A 171 -24.48 20.09 7.27
CA TRP A 171 -24.67 20.40 5.85
C TRP A 171 -25.13 19.17 5.06
N ILE A 172 -24.52 18.00 5.29
CA ILE A 172 -24.90 16.72 4.68
C ILE A 172 -26.34 16.37 5.06
N GLY A 173 -26.66 16.43 6.36
CA GLY A 173 -28.00 16.11 6.87
C GLY A 173 -29.12 17.04 6.41
N SER A 174 -28.79 18.19 5.82
CA SER A 174 -29.78 19.15 5.29
C SER A 174 -30.22 18.86 3.85
N ARG A 175 -29.63 17.87 3.16
CA ARG A 175 -29.89 17.55 1.74
C ARG A 175 -30.75 16.29 1.59
N GLN A 176 -31.47 16.16 0.47
CA GLN A 176 -32.17 14.93 0.12
C GLN A 176 -31.16 13.85 -0.28
N VAL A 177 -31.33 12.64 0.27
CA VAL A 177 -30.34 11.54 0.28
C VAL A 177 -29.92 11.06 -1.12
N THR A 178 -30.69 11.36 -2.17
CA THR A 178 -30.48 10.86 -3.54
C THR A 178 -29.73 11.80 -4.50
N SER A 179 -29.32 13.00 -4.07
CA SER A 179 -28.67 14.00 -4.96
C SER A 179 -27.25 14.40 -4.57
N MET A 180 -26.58 13.64 -3.71
CA MET A 180 -25.21 13.94 -3.27
C MET A 180 -24.15 13.21 -4.09
N VAL A 181 -23.18 13.99 -4.60
CA VAL A 181 -21.90 13.52 -5.13
C VAL A 181 -20.80 14.10 -4.25
N GLU A 182 -19.99 13.24 -3.65
CA GLU A 182 -18.85 13.64 -2.84
C GLU A 182 -17.60 13.71 -3.71
N PHE A 183 -16.97 14.89 -3.78
CA PHE A 183 -15.69 15.08 -4.45
C PHE A 183 -14.59 15.09 -3.38
N LEU A 184 -13.82 14.01 -3.31
CA LEU A 184 -12.65 13.93 -2.45
C LEU A 184 -11.45 14.56 -3.16
N HIS A 185 -10.76 15.49 -2.50
CA HIS A 185 -9.48 16.02 -2.93
C HIS A 185 -8.33 15.13 -2.45
N GLU A 186 -7.21 15.18 -3.19
CA GLU A 186 -5.98 14.48 -2.85
C GLU A 186 -5.54 14.78 -1.40
N ALA A 187 -5.29 13.73 -0.63
CA ALA A 187 -4.82 13.88 0.75
C ALA A 187 -3.41 14.50 0.74
N SER A 188 -3.24 15.67 1.34
CA SER A 188 -1.92 16.29 1.49
C SER A 188 -1.05 15.42 2.40
N SER A 189 0.20 15.19 2.01
CA SER A 189 1.24 14.62 2.88
C SER A 189 1.53 15.61 4.02
N SER A 190 0.84 15.43 5.15
CA SER A 190 1.13 16.21 6.35
C SER A 190 2.46 15.71 6.96
N PRO A 191 3.45 16.59 7.24
CA PRO A 191 4.78 16.18 7.71
C PRO A 191 4.82 15.62 9.13
N ASP A 192 3.70 15.60 9.87
CA ASP A 192 3.65 15.22 11.29
C ASP A 192 3.31 13.74 11.55
N ALA A 193 3.47 12.86 10.56
CA ALA A 193 3.30 11.42 10.74
C ALA A 193 4.54 10.78 11.41
N ASN A 194 4.91 11.24 12.60
CA ASN A 194 5.96 10.61 13.40
C ASN A 194 5.40 10.16 14.75
N CYS A 195 4.58 9.11 14.72
CA CYS A 195 4.10 8.43 15.92
C CYS A 195 4.95 7.16 16.16
N SER A 196 6.14 7.34 16.71
CA SER A 196 6.94 6.27 17.30
C SER A 196 7.06 6.51 18.81
N SER A 197 6.02 6.21 19.58
CA SER A 197 6.15 6.13 21.03
C SER A 197 6.72 4.76 21.42
N MET A 198 8.05 4.67 21.45
CA MET A 198 8.74 3.63 22.22
C MET A 198 8.52 3.93 23.71
N HIS A 199 7.44 3.40 24.29
CA HIS A 199 7.38 3.23 25.74
C HIS A 199 8.25 2.02 26.10
N SER A 200 9.51 2.28 26.45
CA SER A 200 10.31 1.34 27.21
C SER A 200 9.79 1.36 28.65
N SER A 201 9.35 0.21 29.15
CA SER A 201 9.22 -0.07 30.59
C SER A 201 10.54 -0.59 31.12
#